data_AF-A0A7K3TJV4-F1
#
_entry.id   AF-A0A7K3TJV4-F1
#
_cell.length_a   1.000
_cell.length_b   1.000
_cell.length_c   1.000
_cell.angle_alpha   90.00
_cell.angle_beta   90.00
_cell.angle_gamma   90.00
#
_symmetry.space_group_name_H-M   'P 1'
#
loop_
_entity.id
_entity.type
_entity.pdbx_description
1 polymer ?
#
loop_
_entity_poly.entity_id
_entity_poly.type
_entity_poly.pdbx_seq_one_letter_code
_entity_poly.pdbx_strand_id
1 'polypeptide(L)'
;MSVPLILASKSRPRRDVLYNAGICATIRVSHVDEPAVVLHEATRLGMTVDELPVQSQVFILAQAKAQAVYDTYREVRETAAAATGELHVCRPLQEGFDVIAAREPISQAIERHGGMTAAGRGPLIVGCDSMFCIGNNAYGKPHDAEHARERLRMMRGKTGTLWTGHCVIDAATGRTVRAVSHAEVRFCEYTDEEIERYIATGEPLEVAGSFTLEGFGGSFIESIQGDPSGIIGLSLPTLRRLIGDLGYSVTDLWNLNRNEQLGINPDNPKAPRDNVHQPGDGWIDCACGKKHWGVNGASGVLLARRDAATGEVTHVLLQHRAAWSAEGGTWGAPGGATADGESPLEGALRESYEEANIRPEDIDVVGSYREDHGPWGYTTVFAFEKPGHEVRPRANDDESTEVKWVPLGEVGNYTLISAMQRDWPQFVDRIKSISAAMAERDRAAADAAGNAADEG
;
A
#
# COMPACT_ATOMS: atom_id res chain seq x y z
N MET A 1 0.63 2.67 -22.17
CA MET A 1 1.06 2.32 -20.80
C MET A 1 0.15 1.20 -20.31
N SER A 2 0.71 0.25 -19.57
CA SER A 2 -0.07 -0.78 -18.88
C SER A 2 -1.00 -0.13 -17.86
N VAL A 3 -2.15 -0.75 -17.60
CA VAL A 3 -3.04 -0.36 -16.50
C VAL A 3 -2.45 -0.89 -15.20
N PRO A 4 -2.21 -0.04 -14.17
CA PRO A 4 -1.67 -0.52 -12.91
C PRO A 4 -2.63 -1.47 -12.19
N LEU A 5 -2.07 -2.51 -11.56
CA LEU A 5 -2.79 -3.43 -10.70
C LEU A 5 -2.30 -3.27 -9.26
N ILE A 6 -3.23 -3.07 -8.33
CA ILE A 6 -2.99 -3.02 -6.90
C ILE A 6 -3.47 -4.33 -6.26
N LEU A 7 -2.57 -5.09 -5.66
CA LEU A 7 -2.91 -6.30 -4.89
C LEU A 7 -3.19 -5.91 -3.43
N ALA A 8 -4.45 -6.04 -3.01
CA ALA A 8 -4.91 -5.83 -1.64
C ALA A 8 -4.56 -7.03 -0.74
N SER A 9 -3.27 -7.37 -0.62
CA SER A 9 -2.81 -8.54 0.13
C SER A 9 -1.33 -8.47 0.50
N LYS A 10 -0.97 -8.95 1.70
CA LYS A 10 0.43 -9.24 2.08
C LYS A 10 0.93 -10.64 1.65
N SER A 11 0.13 -11.39 0.90
CA SER A 11 0.43 -12.79 0.55
C SER A 11 1.51 -12.86 -0.53
N ARG A 12 2.72 -13.33 -0.16
CA ARG A 12 3.81 -13.58 -1.11
C ARG A 12 3.41 -14.52 -2.25
N PRO A 13 2.75 -15.67 -2.00
CA PRO A 13 2.30 -16.54 -3.10
C PRO A 13 1.38 -15.86 -4.12
N ARG A 14 0.44 -15.02 -3.66
CA ARG A 14 -0.46 -14.29 -4.59
C ARG A 14 0.29 -13.30 -5.47
N ARG A 15 1.27 -12.60 -4.88
CA ARG A 15 2.16 -11.70 -5.62
C ARG A 15 2.96 -12.49 -6.65
N ASP A 16 3.56 -13.60 -6.27
CA ASP A 16 4.44 -14.38 -7.15
C ASP A 16 3.67 -14.96 -8.34
N VAL A 17 2.41 -15.38 -8.12
CA VAL A 17 1.49 -15.77 -9.21
C VAL A 17 1.27 -14.65 -10.22
N LEU A 18 1.05 -13.41 -9.77
CA LEU A 18 0.89 -12.25 -10.65
C LEU A 18 2.20 -11.91 -11.38
N TYR A 19 3.31 -11.91 -10.65
CA TYR A 19 4.63 -11.60 -11.20
C TYR A 19 5.01 -12.56 -12.33
N ASN A 20 4.84 -13.87 -12.09
CA ASN A 20 5.06 -14.91 -13.10
C ASN A 20 4.07 -14.83 -14.28
N ALA A 21 2.90 -14.21 -14.08
CA ALA A 21 1.95 -13.91 -15.14
C ALA A 21 2.25 -12.60 -15.91
N GLY A 22 3.39 -11.95 -15.61
CA GLY A 22 3.84 -10.71 -16.23
C GLY A 22 3.25 -9.44 -15.65
N ILE A 23 2.70 -9.51 -14.44
CA ILE A 23 2.06 -8.40 -13.75
C ILE A 23 2.83 -8.12 -12.44
N CYS A 24 3.66 -7.09 -12.45
CA CYS A 24 4.22 -6.50 -11.24
C CYS A 24 3.15 -5.62 -10.58
N ALA A 25 2.43 -6.20 -9.61
CA ALA A 25 1.41 -5.49 -8.88
C ALA A 25 2.01 -4.61 -7.78
N THR A 26 1.42 -3.45 -7.57
CA THR A 26 1.65 -2.62 -6.39
C THR A 26 0.99 -3.28 -5.18
N ILE A 27 1.71 -3.44 -4.06
CA ILE A 27 1.24 -4.21 -2.90
C ILE A 27 0.64 -3.28 -1.86
N ARG A 28 -0.65 -3.43 -1.55
CA ARG A 28 -1.31 -2.68 -0.48
C ARG A 28 -1.91 -3.64 0.54
N VAL A 29 -1.54 -3.48 1.81
CA VAL A 29 -2.08 -4.34 2.87
C VAL A 29 -3.48 -3.86 3.22
N SER A 30 -4.47 -4.72 3.04
CA SER A 30 -5.83 -4.45 3.51
C SER A 30 -5.91 -4.67 5.02
N HIS A 31 -6.24 -3.63 5.78
CA HIS A 31 -6.52 -3.73 7.21
C HIS A 31 -7.99 -4.06 7.41
N VAL A 32 -8.33 -5.36 7.45
CA VAL A 32 -9.71 -5.85 7.62
C VAL A 32 -9.79 -6.72 8.87
N ASP A 33 -10.76 -6.43 9.73
CA ASP A 33 -11.18 -7.33 10.80
C ASP A 33 -12.03 -8.46 10.20
N GLU A 34 -11.36 -9.51 9.72
CA GLU A 34 -11.98 -10.63 9.01
C GLU A 34 -13.11 -11.31 9.82
N PRO A 35 -12.92 -11.64 11.12
CA PRO A 35 -14.00 -12.18 11.94
C PRO A 35 -15.21 -11.26 12.05
N ALA A 36 -15.02 -9.95 12.26
CA ALA A 36 -16.11 -9.00 12.38
C ALA A 36 -16.90 -8.87 11.06
N VAL A 37 -16.20 -8.86 9.92
CA VAL A 37 -16.83 -8.80 8.59
C VAL A 37 -17.70 -10.03 8.34
N VAL A 38 -17.18 -11.23 8.61
CA VAL A 38 -17.94 -12.48 8.40
C VAL A 38 -19.14 -12.56 9.33
N LEU A 39 -18.97 -12.18 10.60
CA LEU A 39 -20.05 -12.15 11.59
C LEU A 39 -21.16 -11.16 11.20
N HIS A 40 -20.77 -9.96 10.76
CA HIS A 40 -21.72 -8.95 10.31
C HIS A 40 -22.59 -9.49 9.17
N GLU A 41 -21.97 -10.11 8.18
CA GLU A 41 -22.68 -10.61 7.01
C GLU A 41 -23.53 -11.85 7.31
N ALA A 42 -23.05 -12.76 8.17
CA ALA A 42 -23.84 -13.88 8.66
C ALA A 42 -25.10 -13.38 9.38
N THR A 43 -24.96 -12.39 10.26
CA THR A 43 -26.06 -11.75 10.99
C THR A 43 -27.07 -11.10 10.02
N ARG A 44 -26.57 -10.39 9.00
CA ARG A 44 -27.41 -9.75 7.97
C ARG A 44 -28.25 -10.75 7.18
N LEU A 45 -27.73 -11.97 6.98
CA LEU A 45 -28.40 -13.08 6.32
C LEU A 45 -29.28 -13.93 7.26
N GLY A 46 -29.30 -13.62 8.56
CA GLY A 46 -30.03 -14.42 9.56
C GLY A 46 -29.40 -15.79 9.83
N MET A 47 -28.09 -15.91 9.63
CA MET A 47 -27.30 -17.14 9.81
C MET A 47 -26.26 -16.95 10.92
N THR A 48 -25.81 -18.04 11.51
CA THR A 48 -24.55 -18.07 12.28
C THR A 48 -23.35 -18.15 11.35
N VAL A 49 -22.14 -17.85 11.87
CA VAL A 49 -20.89 -17.96 11.09
C VAL A 49 -20.65 -19.40 10.60
N ASP A 50 -20.96 -20.39 11.44
CA ASP A 50 -20.77 -21.81 11.11
C ASP A 50 -21.74 -22.29 10.02
N GLU A 51 -22.91 -21.67 9.91
CA GLU A 51 -23.89 -21.97 8.85
C GLU A 51 -23.53 -21.31 7.52
N LEU A 52 -22.71 -20.25 7.53
CA LEU A 52 -22.38 -19.48 6.35
C LEU A 52 -21.50 -20.31 5.41
N PRO A 53 -21.92 -20.59 4.15
CA PRO A 53 -21.15 -21.41 3.24
C PRO A 53 -19.76 -20.84 2.99
N VAL A 54 -18.74 -21.70 2.88
CA VAL A 54 -17.35 -21.28 2.69
C VAL A 54 -17.18 -20.42 1.44
N GLN A 55 -17.92 -20.73 0.37
CA GLN A 55 -17.94 -19.91 -0.84
C GLN A 55 -18.37 -18.47 -0.55
N SER A 56 -19.37 -18.30 0.31
CA SER A 56 -19.81 -16.98 0.75
C SER A 56 -18.73 -16.31 1.60
N GLN A 57 -18.11 -17.02 2.54
CA GLN A 57 -17.05 -16.46 3.40
C GLN A 57 -15.87 -15.90 2.59
N VAL A 58 -15.28 -16.70 1.70
CA VAL A 58 -14.13 -16.24 0.89
C VAL A 58 -14.52 -15.09 -0.04
N PHE A 59 -15.76 -15.08 -0.51
CA PHE A 59 -16.28 -14.02 -1.36
C PHE A 59 -16.43 -12.70 -0.61
N ILE A 60 -17.00 -12.74 0.60
CA ILE A 60 -17.17 -11.58 1.48
C ILE A 60 -15.82 -11.01 1.87
N LEU A 61 -14.88 -11.87 2.28
CA LEU A 61 -13.54 -11.46 2.68
C LEU A 61 -12.73 -10.87 1.52
N ALA A 62 -12.77 -11.50 0.34
CA ALA A 62 -12.12 -10.96 -0.85
C ALA A 62 -12.65 -9.56 -1.21
N GLN A 63 -13.96 -9.36 -1.08
CA GLN A 63 -14.58 -8.05 -1.30
C GLN A 63 -14.14 -7.02 -0.26
N ALA A 64 -14.21 -7.36 1.03
CA ALA A 64 -13.82 -6.46 2.11
C ALA A 64 -12.36 -6.00 1.98
N LYS A 65 -11.46 -6.91 1.58
CA LYS A 65 -10.04 -6.60 1.34
C LYS A 65 -9.84 -5.61 0.19
N ALA A 66 -10.50 -5.83 -0.95
CA ALA A 66 -10.44 -4.91 -2.08
C ALA A 66 -11.05 -3.54 -1.72
N GLN A 67 -12.18 -3.55 -1.02
CA GLN A 67 -12.90 -2.35 -0.61
C GLN A 67 -12.08 -1.48 0.33
N ALA A 68 -11.42 -2.06 1.34
CA ALA A 68 -10.58 -1.32 2.27
C ALA A 68 -9.46 -0.53 1.55
N VAL A 69 -8.82 -1.15 0.56
CA VAL A 69 -7.79 -0.47 -0.25
C VAL A 69 -8.40 0.59 -1.18
N TYR A 70 -9.58 0.32 -1.73
CA TYR A 70 -10.29 1.31 -2.56
C TYR A 70 -10.72 2.54 -1.75
N ASP A 71 -11.13 2.37 -0.50
CA ASP A 71 -11.50 3.47 0.37
C ASP A 71 -10.29 4.36 0.69
N THR A 72 -9.13 3.78 1.02
CA THR A 72 -7.87 4.54 1.16
C THR A 72 -7.50 5.29 -0.11
N TYR A 73 -7.72 4.68 -1.27
CA TYR A 73 -7.46 5.32 -2.54
C TYR A 73 -8.40 6.50 -2.81
N ARG A 74 -9.67 6.38 -2.40
CA ARG A 74 -10.64 7.49 -2.43
C ARG A 74 -10.24 8.63 -1.51
N GLU A 75 -9.76 8.32 -0.30
CA GLU A 75 -9.24 9.32 0.64
C GLU A 75 -8.08 10.10 0.03
N VAL A 76 -7.10 9.42 -0.61
CA VAL A 76 -6.01 10.08 -1.35
C VAL A 76 -6.56 11.01 -2.43
N ARG A 77 -7.54 10.56 -3.23
CA ARG A 77 -8.15 11.38 -4.29
C ARG A 77 -8.84 12.62 -3.71
N GLU A 78 -9.59 12.46 -2.62
CA GLU A 78 -10.33 13.54 -1.97
C GLU A 78 -9.36 14.57 -1.36
N THR A 79 -8.30 14.11 -0.69
CA THR A 79 -7.24 14.98 -0.14
C THR A 79 -6.45 15.69 -1.24
N ALA A 80 -6.12 15.01 -2.34
CA ALA A 80 -5.44 15.62 -3.48
C ALA A 80 -6.32 16.70 -4.14
N ALA A 81 -7.62 16.44 -4.31
CA ALA A 81 -8.56 17.42 -4.86
C ALA A 81 -8.77 18.64 -3.94
N ALA A 82 -8.64 18.44 -2.62
CA ALA A 82 -8.72 19.51 -1.62
C ALA A 82 -7.39 20.26 -1.41
N ALA A 83 -6.29 19.82 -2.03
CA ALA A 83 -4.97 20.41 -1.84
C ALA A 83 -4.93 21.88 -2.27
N THR A 84 -4.29 22.72 -1.46
CA THR A 84 -4.16 24.16 -1.70
C THR A 84 -2.70 24.60 -1.72
N GLY A 85 -2.46 25.84 -2.14
CA GLY A 85 -1.12 26.43 -2.16
C GLY A 85 -0.36 26.15 -3.45
N GLU A 86 0.96 26.29 -3.38
CA GLU A 86 1.86 26.25 -4.53
C GLU A 86 2.83 25.06 -4.47
N LEU A 87 3.14 24.51 -5.65
CA LEU A 87 4.33 23.72 -5.89
C LEU A 87 5.48 24.68 -6.21
N HIS A 88 6.57 24.59 -5.44
CA HIS A 88 7.83 25.27 -5.77
C HIS A 88 8.83 24.24 -6.30
N VAL A 89 9.48 24.53 -7.41
CA VAL A 89 10.48 23.65 -8.03
C VAL A 89 11.86 24.28 -7.93
N CYS A 90 12.82 23.55 -7.35
CA CYS A 90 14.23 23.87 -7.34
C CYS A 90 14.98 22.96 -8.33
N ARG A 91 15.91 23.51 -9.11
CA ARG A 91 16.73 22.77 -10.09
C ARG A 91 18.22 22.91 -9.75
N PRO A 92 18.71 22.21 -8.71
CA PRO A 92 20.04 22.48 -8.16
C PRO A 92 21.18 22.32 -9.16
N LEU A 93 21.06 21.40 -10.13
CA LEU A 93 22.10 21.15 -11.13
C LEU A 93 22.17 22.21 -12.23
N GLN A 94 21.15 23.06 -12.36
CA GLN A 94 21.05 24.11 -13.37
C GLN A 94 21.18 25.50 -12.75
N GLU A 95 20.53 25.70 -11.60
CA GLU A 95 20.28 27.03 -11.02
C GLU A 95 20.81 27.18 -9.58
N GLY A 96 21.28 26.09 -8.95
CA GLY A 96 21.74 26.06 -7.55
C GLY A 96 20.65 25.67 -6.54
N PHE A 97 21.07 25.21 -5.36
CA PHE A 97 20.15 24.61 -4.35
C PHE A 97 19.16 25.59 -3.72
N ASP A 98 19.49 26.89 -3.66
CA ASP A 98 18.66 27.89 -2.98
C ASP A 98 17.78 28.70 -3.94
N VAL A 99 17.63 28.24 -5.20
CA VAL A 99 16.90 28.97 -6.24
C VAL A 99 15.61 28.25 -6.61
N ILE A 100 14.48 28.94 -6.37
CA ILE A 100 13.17 28.49 -6.86
C ILE A 100 13.05 28.85 -8.34
N ALA A 101 13.25 27.83 -9.17
CA ALA A 101 13.23 27.90 -10.63
C ALA A 101 11.82 28.06 -11.21
N ALA A 102 10.81 27.50 -10.54
CA ALA A 102 9.41 27.63 -10.96
C ALA A 102 8.44 27.59 -9.78
N ARG A 103 7.28 28.24 -9.95
CA ARG A 103 6.14 28.20 -9.03
C ARG A 103 4.86 27.99 -9.83
N GLU A 104 3.99 27.15 -9.31
CA GLU A 104 2.65 26.93 -9.87
C GLU A 104 1.67 26.49 -8.78
N PRO A 105 0.35 26.66 -8.96
CA PRO A 105 -0.64 26.08 -8.07
C PRO A 105 -0.54 24.55 -8.03
N ILE A 106 -0.67 23.95 -6.84
CA ILE A 106 -0.65 22.48 -6.68
C ILE A 106 -1.75 21.82 -7.51
N SER A 107 -2.93 22.43 -7.60
CA SER A 107 -4.03 21.92 -8.41
C SER A 107 -3.63 21.74 -9.88
N GLN A 108 -2.90 22.71 -10.46
CA GLN A 108 -2.40 22.61 -11.83
C GLN A 108 -1.32 21.53 -11.97
N ALA A 109 -0.46 21.37 -10.96
CA ALA A 109 0.55 20.31 -10.96
C ALA A 109 -0.08 18.91 -10.91
N ILE A 110 -1.12 18.72 -10.10
CA ILE A 110 -1.91 17.48 -10.02
C ILE A 110 -2.58 17.20 -11.38
N GLU A 111 -3.30 18.17 -11.93
CA GLU A 111 -3.98 18.03 -13.22
C GLU A 111 -3.02 17.68 -14.36
N ARG A 112 -1.85 18.35 -14.42
CA ARG A 112 -0.84 18.10 -15.45
C ARG A 112 -0.23 16.70 -15.34
N HIS A 113 -0.02 16.21 -14.12
CA HIS A 113 0.50 14.86 -13.92
C HIS A 113 -0.54 13.79 -14.25
N GLY A 114 -1.81 14.03 -13.95
CA GLY A 114 -2.91 13.09 -14.16
C GLY A 114 -2.97 11.96 -13.11
N GLY A 115 -1.81 11.50 -12.62
CA GLY A 115 -1.69 10.54 -11.52
C GLY A 115 -2.51 9.26 -11.73
N MET A 116 -2.64 8.45 -10.68
CA MET A 116 -3.57 7.34 -10.72
C MET A 116 -5.00 7.85 -10.42
N THR A 117 -5.16 8.78 -9.46
CA THR A 117 -6.48 9.13 -8.89
C THR A 117 -7.37 9.93 -9.84
N ALA A 118 -6.77 10.59 -10.84
CA ALA A 118 -7.48 11.26 -11.92
C ALA A 118 -7.41 10.47 -13.25
N ALA A 119 -6.91 9.23 -13.24
CA ALA A 119 -6.96 8.37 -14.41
C ALA A 119 -8.40 8.04 -14.79
N GLY A 120 -8.74 8.16 -16.07
CA GLY A 120 -10.06 7.76 -16.59
C GLY A 120 -10.25 6.23 -16.68
N ARG A 121 -9.23 5.45 -16.30
CA ARG A 121 -9.19 4.00 -16.44
C ARG A 121 -8.19 3.41 -15.44
N GLY A 122 -8.65 2.51 -14.56
CA GLY A 122 -7.82 1.93 -13.49
C GLY A 122 -7.40 2.97 -12.44
N PRO A 123 -6.46 2.64 -11.55
CA PRO A 123 -5.86 1.32 -11.35
C PRO A 123 -6.91 0.27 -10.98
N LEU A 124 -6.62 -0.99 -11.27
CA LEU A 124 -7.47 -2.10 -10.83
C LEU A 124 -7.01 -2.56 -9.44
N ILE A 125 -7.93 -2.69 -8.49
CA ILE A 125 -7.65 -3.18 -7.14
C ILE A 125 -8.18 -4.60 -7.03
N VAL A 126 -7.31 -5.55 -6.67
CA VAL A 126 -7.68 -6.96 -6.50
C VAL A 126 -7.57 -7.41 -5.05
N GLY A 127 -8.68 -7.87 -4.48
CA GLY A 127 -8.75 -8.55 -3.20
C GLY A 127 -8.99 -10.04 -3.38
N CYS A 128 -8.35 -10.86 -2.55
CA CYS A 128 -8.47 -12.32 -2.59
C CYS A 128 -8.52 -12.91 -1.18
N ASP A 129 -9.31 -13.97 -1.03
CA ASP A 129 -9.35 -14.79 0.17
C ASP A 129 -9.50 -16.28 -0.18
N SER A 130 -8.99 -17.17 0.66
CA SER A 130 -8.89 -18.60 0.35
C SER A 130 -9.12 -19.46 1.58
N MET A 131 -9.94 -20.52 1.44
CA MET A 131 -10.23 -21.48 2.50
C MET A 131 -10.20 -22.91 1.95
N PHE A 132 -9.60 -23.82 2.71
CA PHE A 132 -9.56 -25.25 2.38
C PHE A 132 -10.61 -26.03 3.15
N CYS A 133 -11.33 -26.92 2.46
CA CYS A 133 -12.39 -27.72 3.05
C CYS A 133 -12.18 -29.22 2.80
N ILE A 134 -12.52 -30.03 3.81
CA ILE A 134 -12.74 -31.47 3.61
C ILE A 134 -14.12 -31.80 4.16
N GLY A 135 -14.98 -32.34 3.30
CA GLY A 135 -16.41 -32.44 3.62
C GLY A 135 -16.99 -31.04 3.84
N ASN A 136 -17.66 -30.84 4.98
CA ASN A 136 -18.30 -29.56 5.34
C ASN A 136 -17.46 -28.66 6.23
N ASN A 137 -16.23 -29.07 6.58
CA ASN A 137 -15.40 -28.34 7.54
C ASN A 137 -14.34 -27.50 6.82
N ALA A 138 -14.26 -26.21 7.15
CA ALA A 138 -13.20 -25.31 6.70
C ALA A 138 -12.00 -25.34 7.64
N TYR A 139 -10.80 -25.24 7.08
CA TYR A 139 -9.54 -25.31 7.81
C TYR A 139 -8.65 -24.11 7.47
N GLY A 140 -8.36 -23.29 8.47
CA GLY A 140 -7.39 -22.19 8.41
C GLY A 140 -5.94 -22.68 8.53
N LYS A 141 -5.02 -21.83 9.00
CA LYS A 141 -3.65 -22.24 9.34
C LYS A 141 -3.64 -22.99 10.68
N PRO A 142 -2.86 -24.07 10.87
CA PRO A 142 -2.86 -24.80 12.13
C PRO A 142 -2.02 -24.14 13.22
N HIS A 143 -1.01 -23.33 12.87
CA HIS A 143 -0.09 -22.60 13.76
C HIS A 143 0.78 -23.44 14.71
N ASP A 144 0.45 -24.69 14.97
CA ASP A 144 1.26 -25.61 15.75
C ASP A 144 1.30 -27.02 15.16
N ALA A 145 2.31 -27.77 15.61
CA ALA A 145 2.60 -29.11 15.14
C ALA A 145 1.50 -30.13 15.48
N GLU A 146 0.74 -29.93 16.55
CA GLU A 146 -0.31 -30.85 16.98
C GLU A 146 -1.49 -30.79 16.00
N HIS A 147 -2.03 -29.59 15.79
CA HIS A 147 -3.10 -29.36 14.83
C HIS A 147 -2.69 -29.69 13.39
N ALA A 148 -1.43 -29.41 13.01
CA ALA A 148 -0.91 -29.78 11.69
C ALA A 148 -0.90 -31.30 11.49
N ARG A 149 -0.50 -32.07 12.50
CA ARG A 149 -0.47 -33.54 12.46
C ARG A 149 -1.86 -34.14 12.34
N GLU A 150 -2.80 -33.66 13.15
CA GLU A 150 -4.20 -34.09 13.08
C GLU A 150 -4.79 -33.83 11.70
N ARG A 151 -4.52 -32.63 11.15
CA ARG A 151 -4.98 -32.26 9.82
C ARG A 151 -4.36 -33.14 8.75
N LEU A 152 -3.04 -33.30 8.71
CA LEU A 152 -2.36 -34.14 7.73
C LEU A 152 -2.86 -35.59 7.78
N ARG A 153 -3.08 -36.16 8.98
CA ARG A 153 -3.71 -37.49 9.12
C ARG A 153 -5.12 -37.53 8.55
N MET A 154 -5.90 -36.47 8.73
CA MET A 154 -7.24 -36.37 8.18
C MET A 154 -7.24 -36.27 6.65
N MET A 155 -6.28 -35.57 6.04
CA MET A 155 -6.19 -35.34 4.60
C MET A 155 -5.67 -36.55 3.82
N ARG A 156 -4.83 -37.40 4.42
CA ARG A 156 -4.24 -38.59 3.81
C ARG A 156 -5.26 -39.41 3.00
N GLY A 157 -4.96 -39.63 1.72
CA GLY A 157 -5.80 -40.41 0.81
C GLY A 157 -7.16 -39.78 0.47
N LYS A 158 -7.46 -38.58 0.99
CA LYS A 158 -8.76 -37.92 0.80
C LYS A 158 -8.68 -36.81 -0.24
N THR A 159 -9.86 -36.38 -0.65
CA THR A 159 -10.05 -35.20 -1.49
C THR A 159 -10.64 -34.08 -0.65
N GLY A 160 -10.07 -32.89 -0.79
CA GLY A 160 -10.64 -31.65 -0.28
C GLY A 160 -10.85 -30.63 -1.39
N THR A 161 -11.60 -29.58 -1.10
CA THR A 161 -11.85 -28.48 -2.03
C THR A 161 -11.25 -27.21 -1.48
N LEU A 162 -10.40 -26.55 -2.26
CA LEU A 162 -10.01 -25.18 -1.98
C LEU A 162 -10.96 -24.22 -2.69
N TRP A 163 -11.51 -23.28 -1.94
CA TRP A 163 -12.27 -22.15 -2.46
C TRP A 163 -11.44 -20.89 -2.38
N THR A 164 -11.40 -20.11 -3.46
CA THR A 164 -10.75 -18.79 -3.46
C THR A 164 -11.70 -17.76 -4.03
N GLY A 165 -12.01 -16.74 -3.24
CA GLY A 165 -12.77 -15.57 -3.66
C GLY A 165 -11.88 -14.52 -4.32
N HIS A 166 -12.43 -13.85 -5.32
CA HIS A 166 -11.81 -12.75 -6.07
C HIS A 166 -12.77 -11.56 -6.10
N CYS A 167 -12.26 -10.38 -5.79
CA CYS A 167 -12.93 -9.11 -6.01
C CYS A 167 -11.99 -8.19 -6.80
N VAL A 168 -12.48 -7.58 -7.87
CA VAL A 168 -11.75 -6.58 -8.65
C VAL A 168 -12.57 -5.29 -8.71
N ILE A 169 -11.96 -4.19 -8.30
CA ILE A 169 -12.55 -2.84 -8.34
C ILE A 169 -11.77 -2.00 -9.34
N ASP A 170 -12.46 -1.37 -10.29
CA ASP A 170 -11.88 -0.30 -11.11
C ASP A 170 -11.93 1.00 -10.33
N ALA A 171 -10.78 1.51 -9.88
CA ALA A 171 -10.74 2.65 -8.98
C ALA A 171 -11.28 3.94 -9.63
N ALA A 172 -11.12 4.10 -10.94
CA ALA A 172 -11.64 5.26 -11.68
C ALA A 172 -13.17 5.32 -11.67
N THR A 173 -13.83 4.17 -11.85
CA THR A 173 -15.29 4.10 -12.04
C THR A 173 -16.06 3.62 -10.81
N GLY A 174 -15.36 3.01 -9.84
CA GLY A 174 -15.96 2.31 -8.71
C GLY A 174 -16.71 1.03 -9.10
N ARG A 175 -16.60 0.58 -10.36
CA ARG A 175 -17.23 -0.68 -10.80
C ARG A 175 -16.53 -1.86 -10.14
N THR A 176 -17.33 -2.73 -9.54
CA THR A 176 -16.86 -3.90 -8.79
C THR A 176 -17.39 -5.18 -9.43
N VAL A 177 -16.49 -6.13 -9.69
CA VAL A 177 -16.82 -7.47 -10.15
C VAL A 177 -16.18 -8.50 -9.21
N ARG A 178 -16.84 -9.65 -9.06
CA ARG A 178 -16.46 -10.65 -8.06
C ARG A 178 -16.82 -12.05 -8.50
N ALA A 179 -16.04 -13.03 -8.05
CA ALA A 179 -16.27 -14.44 -8.33
C ALA A 179 -15.57 -15.32 -7.30
N VAL A 180 -15.92 -16.61 -7.31
CA VAL A 180 -15.23 -17.64 -6.53
C VAL A 180 -14.73 -18.71 -7.49
N SER A 181 -13.44 -19.02 -7.43
CA SER A 181 -12.85 -20.19 -8.06
C SER A 181 -12.77 -21.36 -7.07
N HIS A 182 -12.68 -22.58 -7.58
CA HIS A 182 -12.40 -23.74 -6.76
C HIS A 182 -11.46 -24.73 -7.43
N ALA A 183 -10.81 -25.54 -6.62
CA ALA A 183 -10.06 -26.70 -7.05
C ALA A 183 -10.23 -27.84 -6.05
N GLU A 184 -10.51 -29.04 -6.54
CA GLU A 184 -10.43 -30.27 -5.79
C GLU A 184 -8.99 -30.76 -5.78
N VAL A 185 -8.49 -31.07 -4.58
CA VAL A 185 -7.13 -31.55 -4.34
C VAL A 185 -7.23 -32.91 -3.69
N ARG A 186 -6.74 -33.94 -4.40
CA ARG A 186 -6.65 -35.29 -3.88
C ARG A 186 -5.24 -35.52 -3.37
N PHE A 187 -5.14 -35.94 -2.11
CA PHE A 187 -3.88 -36.26 -1.45
C PHE A 187 -3.56 -37.74 -1.62
N CYS A 188 -2.28 -38.06 -1.75
CA CYS A 188 -1.82 -39.44 -1.79
C CYS A 188 -1.94 -40.10 -0.40
N GLU A 189 -1.75 -41.41 -0.38
CA GLU A 189 -1.40 -42.11 0.86
C GLU A 189 0.04 -41.73 1.24
N TYR A 190 0.25 -41.37 2.50
CA TYR A 190 1.56 -41.11 3.09
C TYR A 190 1.61 -41.63 4.51
N THR A 191 2.80 -41.88 5.04
CA THR A 191 3.04 -42.47 6.35
C THR A 191 3.01 -41.43 7.46
N ASP A 192 2.88 -41.86 8.72
CA ASP A 192 3.04 -40.97 9.88
C ASP A 192 4.47 -40.40 9.95
N GLU A 193 5.47 -41.14 9.49
CA GLU A 193 6.85 -40.67 9.44
C GLU A 193 7.03 -39.51 8.44
N GLU A 194 6.38 -39.58 7.28
CA GLU A 194 6.37 -38.48 6.31
C GLU A 194 5.66 -37.24 6.87
N ILE A 195 4.58 -37.41 7.64
CA ILE A 195 3.90 -36.30 8.34
C ILE A 195 4.87 -35.59 9.29
N GLU A 196 5.58 -36.33 10.14
CA GLU A 196 6.54 -35.72 11.09
C GLU A 196 7.65 -34.97 10.37
N ARG A 197 8.20 -35.55 9.29
CA ARG A 197 9.24 -34.91 8.48
C ARG A 197 8.73 -33.64 7.81
N TYR A 198 7.50 -33.65 7.31
CA TYR A 198 6.90 -32.46 6.72
C TYR A 198 6.66 -31.37 7.76
N ILE A 199 6.13 -31.71 8.94
CA ILE A 199 5.95 -30.77 10.06
C ILE A 199 7.29 -30.15 10.49
N ALA A 200 8.36 -30.94 10.50
CA ALA A 200 9.70 -30.46 10.85
C ALA A 200 10.25 -29.40 9.87
N THR A 201 9.70 -29.28 8.66
CA THR A 201 10.05 -28.18 7.73
C THR A 201 9.49 -26.82 8.16
N GLY A 202 8.47 -26.81 9.04
CA GLY A 202 7.73 -25.61 9.44
C GLY A 202 6.69 -25.13 8.42
N GLU A 203 6.78 -25.52 7.14
CA GLU A 203 5.82 -25.13 6.10
C GLU A 203 4.35 -25.40 6.46
N PRO A 204 3.94 -26.60 6.92
CA PRO A 204 2.52 -26.89 7.13
C PRO A 204 1.89 -26.08 8.27
N LEU A 205 2.71 -25.41 9.10
CA LEU A 205 2.25 -24.58 10.22
C LEU A 205 1.68 -23.23 9.74
N GLU A 206 2.19 -22.75 8.61
CA GLU A 206 1.98 -21.37 8.15
C GLU A 206 1.06 -21.25 6.92
N VAL A 207 0.55 -22.37 6.41
CA VAL A 207 -0.29 -22.43 5.20
C VAL A 207 -1.70 -22.96 5.51
N ALA A 208 -2.70 -22.41 4.81
CA ALA A 208 -4.09 -22.84 4.95
C ALA A 208 -4.22 -24.29 4.50
N GLY A 209 -4.93 -25.11 5.28
CA GLY A 209 -5.05 -26.54 4.99
C GLY A 209 -3.77 -27.36 5.20
N SER A 210 -2.67 -26.76 5.70
CA SER A 210 -1.39 -27.46 5.93
C SER A 210 -0.70 -28.02 4.68
N PHE A 211 -0.95 -27.41 3.51
CA PHE A 211 -0.20 -27.69 2.29
C PHE A 211 -0.08 -26.44 1.40
N THR A 212 0.87 -26.46 0.46
CA THR A 212 0.93 -25.51 -0.66
C THR A 212 1.42 -26.24 -1.92
N LEU A 213 0.99 -25.78 -3.10
CA LEU A 213 1.35 -26.40 -4.38
C LEU A 213 2.83 -26.21 -4.75
N GLU A 214 3.42 -25.09 -4.35
CA GLU A 214 4.76 -24.67 -4.78
C GLU A 214 5.86 -25.00 -3.75
N GLY A 215 5.53 -25.77 -2.70
CA GLY A 215 6.40 -26.08 -1.58
C GLY A 215 6.58 -27.58 -1.33
N PHE A 216 7.05 -27.94 -0.14
CA PHE A 216 7.24 -29.34 0.28
C PHE A 216 5.93 -30.13 0.19
N GLY A 217 4.81 -29.48 0.53
CA GLY A 217 3.46 -30.02 0.48
C GLY A 217 3.03 -30.55 -0.90
N GLY A 218 3.60 -30.01 -1.98
CA GLY A 218 3.27 -30.41 -3.35
C GLY A 218 3.53 -31.89 -3.63
N SER A 219 4.50 -32.51 -2.94
CA SER A 219 4.81 -33.94 -3.08
C SER A 219 3.73 -34.86 -2.54
N PHE A 220 2.81 -34.35 -1.71
CA PHE A 220 1.70 -35.11 -1.14
C PHE A 220 0.39 -34.99 -1.94
N ILE A 221 0.41 -34.27 -3.06
CA ILE A 221 -0.75 -34.08 -3.94
C ILE A 221 -0.73 -35.15 -5.03
N GLU A 222 -1.75 -36.00 -5.08
CA GLU A 222 -1.92 -37.03 -6.11
C GLU A 222 -2.52 -36.44 -7.40
N SER A 223 -3.55 -35.59 -7.27
CA SER A 223 -4.18 -34.95 -8.43
C SER A 223 -4.93 -33.67 -8.05
N ILE A 224 -5.12 -32.81 -9.04
CA ILE A 224 -5.87 -31.56 -8.94
C ILE A 224 -6.91 -31.51 -10.06
N GLN A 225 -8.13 -31.13 -9.72
CA GLN A 225 -9.22 -30.86 -10.68
C GLN A 225 -9.80 -29.47 -10.40
N GLY A 226 -9.91 -28.61 -11.42
CA GLY A 226 -10.35 -27.22 -11.28
C GLY A 226 -9.22 -26.22 -11.54
N ASP A 227 -9.17 -25.12 -10.79
CA ASP A 227 -8.23 -24.01 -11.00
C ASP A 227 -6.94 -24.14 -10.16
N PRO A 228 -5.79 -24.57 -10.73
CA PRO A 228 -4.60 -24.85 -9.92
C PRO A 228 -3.97 -23.60 -9.30
N SER A 229 -3.96 -22.45 -9.99
CA SER A 229 -3.43 -21.21 -9.39
C SER A 229 -4.35 -20.68 -8.28
N GLY A 230 -5.63 -21.06 -8.29
CA GLY A 230 -6.54 -20.84 -7.17
C GLY A 230 -6.03 -21.51 -5.89
N ILE A 231 -5.33 -22.65 -5.99
CA ILE A 231 -4.72 -23.35 -4.86
C ILE A 231 -3.66 -22.48 -4.16
N ILE A 232 -2.90 -21.72 -4.94
CA ILE A 232 -1.87 -20.80 -4.46
C ILE A 232 -2.50 -19.57 -3.76
N GLY A 233 -3.77 -19.29 -4.07
CA GLY A 233 -4.58 -18.24 -3.46
C GLY A 233 -5.04 -17.14 -4.43
N LEU A 234 -4.79 -17.30 -5.74
CA LEU A 234 -5.29 -16.42 -6.81
C LEU A 234 -5.50 -17.20 -8.13
N SER A 235 -6.75 -17.37 -8.57
CA SER A 235 -7.07 -17.97 -9.87
C SER A 235 -6.85 -16.97 -11.01
N LEU A 236 -5.81 -17.21 -11.83
CA LEU A 236 -5.51 -16.40 -13.02
C LEU A 236 -6.63 -16.49 -14.08
N PRO A 237 -7.25 -17.66 -14.35
CA PRO A 237 -8.42 -17.75 -15.22
C PRO A 237 -9.60 -16.91 -14.72
N THR A 238 -9.90 -16.96 -13.42
CA THR A 238 -10.97 -16.17 -12.82
C THR A 238 -10.66 -14.68 -12.88
N LEU A 239 -9.43 -14.28 -12.54
CA LEU A 239 -8.98 -12.91 -12.64
C LEU A 239 -9.09 -12.38 -14.08
N ARG A 240 -8.63 -13.15 -15.08
CA ARG A 240 -8.76 -12.79 -16.51
C ARG A 240 -10.21 -12.51 -16.90
N ARG A 241 -11.15 -13.34 -16.46
CA ARG A 241 -12.57 -13.14 -16.74
C ARG A 241 -13.10 -11.85 -16.09
N LEU A 242 -12.81 -11.65 -14.81
CA LEU A 242 -13.24 -10.44 -14.08
C LEU A 242 -12.70 -9.15 -14.70
N ILE A 243 -11.42 -9.14 -15.10
CA ILE A 243 -10.83 -8.03 -15.85
C ILE A 243 -11.60 -7.78 -17.16
N GLY A 244 -11.96 -8.84 -17.88
CA GLY A 244 -12.81 -8.78 -19.06
C GLY A 244 -14.20 -8.18 -18.80
N ASP A 245 -14.84 -8.57 -17.70
CA ASP A 245 -16.16 -8.06 -17.28
C ASP A 245 -16.12 -6.54 -16.96
N LEU A 246 -14.96 -6.01 -16.57
CA LEU A 246 -14.73 -4.57 -16.41
C LEU A 246 -14.44 -3.85 -17.73
N GLY A 247 -14.22 -4.57 -18.84
CA GLY A 247 -13.90 -4.00 -20.15
C GLY A 247 -12.39 -3.88 -20.41
N TYR A 248 -11.57 -4.63 -19.68
CA TYR A 248 -10.12 -4.65 -19.82
C TYR A 248 -9.64 -5.98 -20.41
N SER A 249 -8.47 -5.98 -21.04
CA SER A 249 -7.74 -7.22 -21.33
C SER A 249 -6.74 -7.49 -20.22
N VAL A 250 -6.52 -8.76 -19.87
CA VAL A 250 -5.44 -9.12 -18.92
C VAL A 250 -4.06 -8.68 -19.44
N THR A 251 -3.89 -8.59 -20.76
CA THR A 251 -2.65 -8.09 -21.38
C THR A 251 -2.44 -6.60 -21.18
N ASP A 252 -3.50 -5.84 -20.83
CA ASP A 252 -3.37 -4.43 -20.48
C ASP A 252 -2.60 -4.27 -19.16
N LEU A 253 -2.52 -5.32 -18.34
CA LEU A 253 -1.81 -5.31 -17.05
C LEU A 253 -0.34 -5.72 -17.15
N TRP A 254 0.13 -6.16 -18.33
CA TRP A 254 1.50 -6.61 -18.49
C TRP A 254 2.47 -5.43 -18.47
N ASN A 255 3.20 -5.31 -17.36
CA ASN A 255 4.22 -4.28 -17.12
C ASN A 255 5.62 -4.87 -16.88
N LEU A 256 5.79 -6.19 -17.08
CA LEU A 256 7.08 -6.87 -17.05
C LEU A 256 7.44 -7.43 -18.42
N ASN A 257 8.68 -7.22 -18.83
CA ASN A 257 9.28 -7.96 -19.94
C ASN A 257 9.92 -9.28 -19.46
N ARG A 258 10.23 -10.17 -20.41
CA ARG A 258 10.73 -11.52 -20.09
C ARG A 258 12.07 -11.54 -19.33
N ASN A 259 12.92 -10.52 -19.52
CA ASN A 259 14.21 -10.44 -18.82
C ASN A 259 14.03 -9.99 -17.37
N GLU A 260 13.10 -9.06 -17.13
CA GLU A 260 12.72 -8.61 -15.79
C GLU A 260 12.11 -9.76 -14.97
N GLN A 261 11.21 -10.55 -15.58
CA GLN A 261 10.59 -11.73 -14.95
C GLN A 261 11.60 -12.77 -14.44
N LEU A 262 12.78 -12.87 -15.06
CA LEU A 262 13.81 -13.84 -14.68
C LEU A 262 14.69 -13.36 -13.51
N GLY A 263 14.38 -12.20 -12.91
CA GLY A 263 15.08 -11.69 -11.73
C GLY A 263 16.52 -11.27 -11.99
N ILE A 264 16.88 -10.98 -13.24
CA ILE A 264 18.19 -10.43 -13.57
C ILE A 264 18.16 -8.94 -13.21
N ASN A 265 18.53 -8.62 -11.96
CA ASN A 265 18.87 -7.27 -11.55
C ASN A 265 20.41 -7.12 -11.60
N PRO A 266 20.98 -6.44 -12.61
CA PRO A 266 22.43 -6.34 -12.77
C PRO A 266 23.13 -5.46 -11.71
N ASP A 267 22.38 -4.71 -10.89
CA ASP A 267 22.95 -3.56 -10.15
C ASP A 267 22.93 -3.66 -8.62
N ASN A 268 22.29 -4.67 -8.00
CA ASN A 268 22.29 -4.80 -6.54
C ASN A 268 22.15 -6.24 -5.97
N PRO A 269 23.27 -6.97 -5.77
CA PRO A 269 23.25 -8.34 -5.24
C PRO A 269 23.09 -8.44 -3.70
N LYS A 270 22.91 -7.33 -2.97
CA LYS A 270 22.87 -7.29 -1.49
C LYS A 270 21.54 -6.85 -0.87
N ALA A 271 20.54 -6.47 -1.68
CA ALA A 271 19.20 -6.23 -1.14
C ALA A 271 18.66 -7.53 -0.51
N PRO A 272 17.94 -7.48 0.62
CA PRO A 272 17.31 -8.67 1.19
C PRO A 272 16.43 -9.34 0.13
N ARG A 273 16.62 -10.65 -0.10
CA ARG A 273 15.76 -11.43 -1.02
C ARG A 273 14.27 -11.38 -0.65
N ASP A 274 14.00 -11.00 0.59
CA ASP A 274 12.69 -10.90 1.20
C ASP A 274 11.99 -9.56 0.96
N ASN A 275 12.72 -8.51 0.55
CA ASN A 275 12.15 -7.19 0.26
C ASN A 275 11.61 -7.18 -1.18
N VAL A 276 10.34 -6.83 -1.29
CA VAL A 276 9.57 -6.88 -2.52
C VAL A 276 9.87 -5.63 -3.33
N HIS A 277 10.38 -5.77 -4.55
CA HIS A 277 10.38 -4.64 -5.49
C HIS A 277 8.93 -4.36 -5.91
N GLN A 278 8.38 -3.24 -5.48
CA GLN A 278 7.15 -2.69 -6.05
C GLN A 278 7.49 -1.92 -7.34
N PRO A 279 6.53 -1.73 -8.26
CA PRO A 279 6.71 -0.81 -9.37
C PRO A 279 7.12 0.57 -8.85
N GLY A 280 8.23 1.13 -9.34
CA GLY A 280 8.83 2.37 -8.84
C GLY A 280 10.02 2.16 -7.89
N ASP A 281 10.19 0.98 -7.29
CA ASP A 281 11.34 0.70 -6.43
C ASP A 281 12.61 0.41 -7.23
N GLY A 282 13.71 1.01 -6.82
CA GLY A 282 15.01 0.76 -7.42
C GLY A 282 15.97 1.92 -7.24
N TRP A 283 17.23 1.66 -7.56
CA TRP A 283 18.26 2.70 -7.59
C TRP A 283 18.38 3.28 -8.99
N ILE A 284 18.44 4.60 -9.08
CA ILE A 284 18.79 5.32 -10.30
C ILE A 284 20.09 6.10 -10.11
N ASP A 285 20.98 6.04 -11.11
CA ASP A 285 22.15 6.90 -11.18
C ASP A 285 21.72 8.31 -11.57
N CYS A 286 21.87 9.26 -10.64
CA CYS A 286 21.42 10.62 -10.84
C CYS A 286 22.50 11.49 -11.49
N ALA A 287 22.06 12.50 -12.24
CA ALA A 287 22.93 13.52 -12.83
C ALA A 287 23.75 14.31 -11.78
N CYS A 288 23.35 14.27 -10.50
CA CYS A 288 24.11 14.88 -9.39
C CYS A 288 25.35 14.07 -8.97
N GLY A 289 25.58 12.88 -9.57
CA GLY A 289 26.70 11.99 -9.26
C GLY A 289 26.47 11.08 -8.06
N LYS A 290 25.25 11.04 -7.51
CA LYS A 290 24.81 10.12 -6.44
C LYS A 290 23.76 9.15 -6.96
N LYS A 291 23.54 8.05 -6.22
CA LYS A 291 22.40 7.16 -6.43
C LYS A 291 21.20 7.64 -5.60
N HIS A 292 20.02 7.58 -6.19
CA HIS A 292 18.76 7.83 -5.48
C HIS A 292 17.83 6.63 -5.55
N TRP A 293 17.03 6.44 -4.49
CA TRP A 293 15.99 5.43 -4.44
C TRP A 293 14.70 5.96 -5.05
N GLY A 294 13.96 5.09 -5.73
CA GLY A 294 12.72 5.40 -6.45
C GLY A 294 12.99 5.80 -7.89
N VAL A 295 12.74 4.90 -8.84
CA VAL A 295 13.05 5.12 -10.27
C VAL A 295 12.14 6.19 -10.91
N ASN A 296 10.97 6.44 -10.34
CA ASN A 296 10.06 7.52 -10.75
C ASN A 296 10.24 8.79 -9.90
N GLY A 297 11.24 8.82 -9.02
CA GLY A 297 11.36 9.81 -7.95
C GLY A 297 10.89 9.27 -6.60
N ALA A 298 11.01 10.12 -5.58
CA ALA A 298 10.49 9.86 -4.25
C ALA A 298 9.71 11.06 -3.72
N SER A 299 8.90 10.82 -2.70
CA SER A 299 7.97 11.81 -2.17
C SER A 299 7.61 11.53 -0.72
N GLY A 300 7.41 12.57 0.08
CA GLY A 300 7.06 12.44 1.49
C GLY A 300 6.26 13.63 2.02
N VAL A 301 5.64 13.44 3.18
CA VAL A 301 4.81 14.46 3.84
C VAL A 301 5.56 15.06 5.02
N LEU A 302 5.89 16.35 4.94
CA LEU A 302 6.27 17.14 6.10
C LEU A 302 5.01 17.64 6.80
N LEU A 303 4.53 16.84 7.74
CA LEU A 303 3.37 17.16 8.57
C LEU A 303 3.77 18.06 9.74
N ALA A 304 3.04 19.15 9.93
CA ALA A 304 3.22 20.07 11.04
C ALA A 304 1.95 20.19 11.89
N ARG A 305 2.12 20.47 13.19
CA ARG A 305 1.04 20.83 14.11
C ARG A 305 1.07 22.33 14.35
N ARG A 306 -0.10 22.97 14.27
CA ARG A 306 -0.27 24.38 14.62
C ARG A 306 -1.23 24.55 15.79
N ASP A 307 -1.00 25.58 16.59
CA ASP A 307 -2.00 26.07 17.52
C ASP A 307 -3.14 26.72 16.73
N ALA A 308 -4.38 26.29 17.01
CA ALA A 308 -5.54 26.73 16.25
C ALA A 308 -5.90 28.20 16.50
N ALA A 309 -5.55 28.77 17.66
CA ALA A 309 -5.89 30.14 18.03
C ALA A 309 -4.83 31.14 17.57
N THR A 310 -3.55 30.81 17.77
CA THR A 310 -2.43 31.71 17.44
C THR A 310 -1.91 31.50 16.02
N GLY A 311 -2.12 30.31 15.43
CA GLY A 311 -1.50 29.91 14.17
C GLY A 311 0.00 29.56 14.33
N GLU A 312 0.52 29.49 15.55
CA GLU A 312 1.92 29.13 15.80
C GLU A 312 2.16 27.65 15.45
N VAL A 313 3.20 27.39 14.66
CA VAL A 313 3.64 26.02 14.36
C VAL A 313 4.46 25.50 15.54
N THR A 314 3.97 24.45 16.20
CA THR A 314 4.56 23.96 17.45
C THR A 314 5.45 22.73 17.24
N HIS A 315 5.04 21.81 16.38
CA HIS A 315 5.73 20.53 16.16
C HIS A 315 5.76 20.17 14.68
N VAL A 316 6.72 19.34 14.30
CA VAL A 316 6.71 18.60 13.04
C VAL A 316 6.84 17.11 13.32
N LEU A 317 6.26 16.30 12.43
CA LEU A 317 6.40 14.86 12.50
C LEU A 317 7.69 14.45 11.80
N LEU A 318 8.55 13.71 12.50
CA LEU A 318 9.77 13.14 11.93
C LEU A 318 9.79 11.62 12.09
N GLN A 319 10.36 10.96 11.10
CA GLN A 319 10.66 9.53 11.09
C GLN A 319 12.18 9.33 11.18
N HIS A 320 12.57 8.38 12.02
CA HIS A 320 13.93 7.85 12.10
C HIS A 320 14.07 6.66 11.16
N ARG A 321 14.91 6.81 10.14
CA ARG A 321 15.05 5.83 9.06
C ARG A 321 15.87 4.63 9.53
N ALA A 322 15.43 3.42 9.18
CA ALA A 322 16.17 2.20 9.48
C ALA A 322 17.57 2.23 8.86
N ALA A 323 18.54 1.58 9.51
CA ALA A 323 19.95 1.64 9.13
C ALA A 323 20.25 1.14 7.70
N TRP A 324 19.39 0.29 7.14
CA TRP A 324 19.55 -0.30 5.81
C TRP A 324 18.96 0.56 4.68
N SER A 325 18.23 1.62 5.01
CA SER A 325 17.63 2.54 4.04
C SER A 325 18.66 3.55 3.47
N ALA A 326 18.25 4.30 2.44
CA ALA A 326 19.05 5.42 1.92
C ALA A 326 19.32 6.46 3.04
N GLU A 327 20.60 6.76 3.27
CA GLU A 327 21.07 7.59 4.41
C GLU A 327 20.51 7.12 5.77
N GLY A 328 20.44 5.80 6.00
CA GLY A 328 19.86 5.20 7.20
C GLY A 328 20.46 5.70 8.52
N GLY A 329 19.63 5.74 9.56
CA GLY A 329 19.96 6.32 10.87
C GLY A 329 19.77 7.84 10.97
N THR A 330 19.36 8.49 9.87
CA THR A 330 18.98 9.90 9.86
C THR A 330 17.49 10.11 10.10
N TRP A 331 17.11 11.36 10.37
CA TRP A 331 15.73 11.80 10.56
C TRP A 331 15.21 12.56 9.34
N GLY A 332 13.98 12.30 8.95
CA GLY A 332 13.35 12.91 7.78
C GLY A 332 11.84 13.01 7.90
N ALA A 333 11.21 13.63 6.90
CA ALA A 333 9.78 13.48 6.69
C ALA A 333 9.48 12.03 6.24
N PRO A 334 8.41 11.39 6.74
CA PRO A 334 7.96 10.09 6.24
C PRO A 334 7.68 10.15 4.73
N GLY A 335 8.16 9.16 3.99
CA GLY A 335 8.08 9.14 2.54
C GLY A 335 9.03 8.15 1.88
N GLY A 336 8.62 7.68 0.70
CA GLY A 336 9.28 6.63 -0.05
C GLY A 336 9.22 6.85 -1.56
N ALA A 337 9.41 5.77 -2.32
CA ALA A 337 9.45 5.79 -3.77
C ALA A 337 8.06 6.07 -4.37
N THR A 338 8.00 6.88 -5.42
CA THR A 338 6.76 7.08 -6.17
C THR A 338 6.49 5.87 -7.07
N ALA A 339 5.31 5.27 -6.96
CA ALA A 339 4.96 4.07 -7.73
C ALA A 339 4.65 4.39 -9.20
N ASP A 340 4.63 3.38 -10.05
CA ASP A 340 4.29 3.55 -11.48
C ASP A 340 2.90 4.17 -11.67
N GLY A 341 2.83 5.27 -12.41
CA GLY A 341 1.59 6.01 -12.68
C GLY A 341 1.14 6.92 -11.54
N GLU A 342 1.75 6.81 -10.36
CA GLU A 342 1.46 7.64 -9.20
C GLU A 342 2.00 9.06 -9.39
N SER A 343 1.24 10.08 -8.98
CA SER A 343 1.78 11.44 -8.87
C SER A 343 2.63 11.59 -7.61
N PRO A 344 3.58 12.53 -7.56
CA PRO A 344 4.36 12.74 -6.35
C PRO A 344 3.53 13.11 -5.11
N LEU A 345 2.34 13.70 -5.28
CA LEU A 345 1.43 13.95 -4.15
C LEU A 345 0.76 12.66 -3.67
N GLU A 346 0.27 11.83 -4.60
CA GLU A 346 -0.30 10.52 -4.27
C GLU A 346 0.72 9.63 -3.55
N GLY A 347 1.97 9.62 -4.05
CA GLY A 347 3.08 8.90 -3.43
C GLY A 347 3.40 9.42 -2.03
N ALA A 348 3.46 10.73 -1.83
CA ALA A 348 3.68 11.28 -0.49
C ALA A 348 2.58 10.85 0.49
N LEU A 349 1.31 11.02 0.11
CA LEU A 349 0.16 10.68 0.95
C LEU A 349 0.17 9.19 1.31
N ARG A 350 0.37 8.33 0.32
CA ARG A 350 0.46 6.90 0.50
C ARG A 350 1.61 6.49 1.42
N GLU A 351 2.84 6.88 1.08
CA GLU A 351 4.04 6.48 1.84
C GLU A 351 3.94 6.96 3.28
N SER A 352 3.44 8.19 3.50
CA SER A 352 3.24 8.70 4.86
C SER A 352 2.19 7.90 5.66
N TYR A 353 1.20 7.30 5.00
CA TYR A 353 0.26 6.41 5.65
C TYR A 353 0.90 5.05 5.98
N GLU A 354 1.59 4.46 5.00
CA GLU A 354 2.24 3.15 5.12
C GLU A 354 3.35 3.15 6.18
N GLU A 355 4.18 4.19 6.22
CA GLU A 355 5.34 4.24 7.11
C GLU A 355 5.04 4.85 8.49
N ALA A 356 4.15 5.85 8.53
CA ALA A 356 3.97 6.72 9.69
C ALA A 356 2.52 6.82 10.20
N ASN A 357 1.58 6.07 9.62
CA ASN A 357 0.15 6.11 9.98
C ASN A 357 -0.47 7.51 9.81
N ILE A 358 0.02 8.32 8.86
CA ILE A 358 -0.59 9.60 8.49
C ILE A 358 -1.67 9.34 7.45
N ARG A 359 -2.93 9.36 7.87
CA ARG A 359 -4.05 9.11 6.96
C ARG A 359 -4.36 10.36 6.12
N PRO A 360 -4.65 10.22 4.81
CA PRO A 360 -4.99 11.36 3.97
C PRO A 360 -6.17 12.19 4.50
N GLU A 361 -7.17 11.56 5.12
CA GLU A 361 -8.36 12.23 5.67
C GLU A 361 -8.08 13.11 6.89
N ASP A 362 -6.96 12.87 7.59
CA ASP A 362 -6.59 13.56 8.83
C ASP A 362 -5.77 14.84 8.59
N ILE A 363 -5.40 15.14 7.34
CA ILE A 363 -4.48 16.23 7.02
C ILE A 363 -5.00 17.14 5.90
N ASP A 364 -4.61 18.41 5.96
CA ASP A 364 -4.80 19.38 4.89
C ASP A 364 -3.48 19.61 4.17
N VAL A 365 -3.44 19.31 2.86
CA VAL A 365 -2.28 19.62 2.00
C VAL A 365 -2.30 21.09 1.60
N VAL A 366 -1.20 21.79 1.88
CA VAL A 366 -1.13 23.27 1.81
C VAL A 366 0.05 23.80 1.00
N GLY A 367 0.84 22.92 0.41
CA GLY A 367 2.08 23.29 -0.24
C GLY A 367 2.83 22.06 -0.76
N SER A 368 3.68 22.25 -1.75
CA SER A 368 4.74 21.28 -2.05
C SER A 368 6.02 21.96 -2.52
N TYR A 369 7.12 21.23 -2.36
CA TYR A 369 8.44 21.60 -2.84
C TYR A 369 9.05 20.41 -3.55
N ARG A 370 9.57 20.62 -4.77
CA ARG A 370 10.25 19.61 -5.57
C ARG A 370 11.70 20.02 -5.75
N GLU A 371 12.62 19.17 -5.31
CA GLU A 371 14.01 19.21 -5.74
C GLU A 371 14.16 18.35 -7.00
N ASP A 372 14.35 18.98 -8.15
CA ASP A 372 14.39 18.35 -9.47
C ASP A 372 15.83 18.27 -9.99
N HIS A 373 16.37 17.05 -10.06
CA HIS A 373 17.71 16.81 -10.58
C HIS A 373 17.71 16.51 -12.09
N GLY A 374 16.55 16.49 -12.75
CA GLY A 374 16.39 16.08 -14.14
C GLY A 374 15.84 14.65 -14.25
N PRO A 375 16.69 13.60 -14.16
CA PRO A 375 16.23 12.22 -14.28
C PRO A 375 15.56 11.69 -13.00
N TRP A 376 15.67 12.43 -11.90
CA TRP A 376 15.10 12.09 -10.59
C TRP A 376 14.72 13.36 -9.84
N GLY A 377 13.84 13.23 -8.86
CA GLY A 377 13.66 14.29 -7.87
C GLY A 377 12.95 13.80 -6.62
N TYR A 378 12.93 14.66 -5.61
CA TYR A 378 12.20 14.46 -4.36
C TYR A 378 11.11 15.51 -4.18
N THR A 379 9.88 15.08 -3.88
CA THR A 379 8.78 16.00 -3.55
C THR A 379 8.47 15.97 -2.06
N THR A 380 8.68 17.09 -1.38
CA THR A 380 8.17 17.31 -0.02
C THR A 380 6.80 17.96 -0.10
N VAL A 381 5.78 17.28 0.40
CA VAL A 381 4.42 17.81 0.55
C VAL A 381 4.28 18.41 1.94
N PHE A 382 3.82 19.65 2.03
CA PHE A 382 3.57 20.33 3.30
C PHE A 382 2.11 20.13 3.69
N ALA A 383 1.88 19.70 4.93
CA ALA A 383 0.55 19.48 5.46
C ALA A 383 0.41 19.93 6.90
N PHE A 384 -0.81 20.26 7.30
CA PHE A 384 -1.20 20.42 8.71
C PHE A 384 -2.21 19.36 9.10
N GLU A 385 -2.31 19.05 10.39
CA GLU A 385 -3.47 18.32 10.91
C GLU A 385 -4.75 19.10 10.58
N LYS A 386 -5.74 18.38 10.05
CA LYS A 386 -7.04 18.94 9.72
C LYS A 386 -7.78 19.31 11.02
N PRO A 387 -8.56 20.42 11.05
CA PRO A 387 -9.31 20.79 12.25
C PRO A 387 -10.22 19.67 12.75
N GLY A 388 -10.10 19.32 14.03
CA GLY A 388 -10.87 18.23 14.66
C GLY A 388 -10.28 16.83 14.48
N HIS A 389 -9.19 16.70 13.74
CA HIS A 389 -8.44 15.45 13.58
C HIS A 389 -7.16 15.47 14.44
N GLU A 390 -6.69 14.29 14.82
CA GLU A 390 -5.45 14.10 15.56
C GLU A 390 -4.66 12.96 14.90
N VAL A 391 -3.48 13.27 14.36
CA VAL A 391 -2.59 12.27 13.80
C VAL A 391 -1.79 11.62 14.91
N ARG A 392 -1.99 10.31 15.06
CA ARG A 392 -1.28 9.45 16.02
C ARG A 392 -0.24 8.60 15.28
N PRO A 393 0.99 9.10 15.15
CA PRO A 393 2.01 8.44 14.34
C PRO A 393 2.43 7.11 14.96
N ARG A 394 2.68 6.12 14.10
CA ARG A 394 3.23 4.81 14.48
C ARG A 394 4.11 4.31 13.34
N ALA A 395 5.25 3.73 13.69
CA ALA A 395 6.04 2.94 12.76
C ALA A 395 5.24 1.69 12.40
N ASN A 396 4.79 1.62 11.15
CA ASN A 396 3.92 0.56 10.66
C ASN A 396 4.67 -0.49 9.81
N ASP A 397 5.94 -0.22 9.50
CA ASP A 397 6.81 -1.06 8.68
C ASP A 397 8.22 -1.23 9.29
N ASP A 398 9.02 -2.07 8.64
CA ASP A 398 10.41 -2.34 9.03
C ASP A 398 11.39 -1.23 8.58
N GLU A 399 10.90 -0.22 7.84
CA GLU A 399 11.71 0.90 7.31
C GLU A 399 11.89 2.02 8.34
N SER A 400 11.05 2.03 9.37
CA SER A 400 11.00 3.06 10.41
C SER A 400 11.42 2.52 11.78
N THR A 401 12.51 3.04 12.36
CA THR A 401 12.88 2.69 13.75
C THR A 401 12.07 3.44 14.79
N GLU A 402 11.64 4.67 14.48
CA GLU A 402 10.83 5.52 15.35
C GLU A 402 10.10 6.55 14.49
N VAL A 403 8.85 6.89 14.85
CA VAL A 403 8.12 8.04 14.27
C VAL A 403 7.54 8.86 15.42
N LYS A 404 7.82 10.16 15.46
CA LYS A 404 7.36 11.02 16.55
C LYS A 404 7.16 12.47 16.18
N TRP A 405 6.34 13.14 16.99
CA TRP A 405 6.25 14.59 17.02
C TRP A 405 7.48 15.19 17.70
N VAL A 406 8.14 16.12 17.01
CA VAL A 406 9.31 16.84 17.50
C VAL A 406 8.98 18.33 17.60
N PRO A 407 9.23 18.99 18.74
CA PRO A 407 9.07 20.44 18.85
C PRO A 407 9.88 21.15 17.78
N LEU A 408 9.30 22.15 17.11
CA LEU A 408 9.92 22.80 15.95
C LEU A 408 11.32 23.36 16.25
N GLY A 409 11.51 23.91 17.45
CA GLY A 409 12.79 24.44 17.92
C GLY A 409 13.85 23.39 18.25
N GLU A 410 13.47 22.12 18.41
CA GLU A 410 14.37 21.02 18.75
C GLU A 410 14.84 20.22 17.52
N VAL A 411 14.25 20.44 16.34
CA VAL A 411 14.58 19.68 15.13
C VAL A 411 16.07 19.75 14.78
N GLY A 412 16.73 20.89 15.03
CA GLY A 412 18.16 21.06 14.82
C GLY A 412 19.06 20.17 15.69
N ASN A 413 18.52 19.52 16.73
CA ASN A 413 19.24 18.58 17.59
C ASN A 413 19.30 17.17 16.98
N TYR A 414 18.57 16.91 15.90
CA TYR A 414 18.50 15.60 15.25
C TYR A 414 19.41 15.57 14.01
N THR A 415 20.02 14.40 13.75
CA THR A 415 20.77 14.17 12.52
C THR A 415 19.81 14.01 11.35
N LEU A 416 19.49 15.12 10.67
CA LEU A 416 18.58 15.11 9.52
C LEU A 416 19.23 14.47 8.28
N ILE A 417 18.41 13.91 7.40
CA ILE A 417 18.85 13.50 6.06
C ILE A 417 19.40 14.71 5.29
N SER A 418 20.46 14.52 4.51
CA SER A 418 21.25 15.62 3.93
C SER A 418 20.41 16.69 3.21
N ALA A 419 19.42 16.27 2.42
CA ALA A 419 18.54 17.18 1.69
C ALA A 419 17.65 18.00 2.64
N MET A 420 17.03 17.36 3.63
CA MET A 420 16.21 18.05 4.62
C MET A 420 17.06 18.98 5.48
N GLN A 421 18.26 18.57 5.89
CA GLN A 421 19.15 19.43 6.68
C GLN A 421 19.45 20.75 5.98
N ARG A 422 19.70 20.69 4.67
CA ARG A 422 19.98 21.86 3.82
C ARG A 422 18.74 22.75 3.69
N ASP A 423 17.58 22.17 3.41
CA ASP A 423 16.37 22.93 3.10
C ASP A 423 15.57 23.34 4.35
N TRP A 424 15.91 22.80 5.52
CA TRP A 424 15.18 22.98 6.77
C TRP A 424 14.89 24.44 7.12
N PRO A 425 15.83 25.39 7.04
CA PRO A 425 15.54 26.80 7.34
C PRO A 425 14.42 27.36 6.45
N GLN A 426 14.44 27.05 5.15
CA GLN A 426 13.43 27.50 4.20
C GLN A 426 12.09 26.81 4.44
N PHE A 427 12.10 25.52 4.82
CA PHE A 427 10.88 24.79 5.18
C PHE A 427 10.22 25.39 6.43
N VAL A 428 11.00 25.74 7.46
CA VAL A 428 10.51 26.40 8.67
C VAL A 428 9.83 27.73 8.35
N ASP A 429 10.48 28.58 7.55
CA ASP A 429 9.91 29.86 7.14
C ASP A 429 8.62 29.68 6.35
N ARG A 430 8.60 28.69 5.45
CA ARG A 430 7.44 28.37 4.63
C ARG A 430 6.25 27.88 5.45
N ILE A 431 6.43 26.89 6.33
CA ILE A 431 5.31 26.37 7.13
C ILE A 431 4.77 27.44 8.09
N LYS A 432 5.62 28.30 8.65
CA LYS A 432 5.18 29.44 9.47
C LYS A 432 4.37 30.45 8.66
N SER A 433 4.84 30.80 7.46
CA SER A 433 4.14 31.72 6.57
C SER A 433 2.77 31.19 6.14
N ILE A 434 2.69 29.90 5.76
CA ILE A 434 1.42 29.26 5.40
C ILE A 434 0.48 29.24 6.60
N SER A 435 0.97 28.84 7.78
CA SER A 435 0.18 28.79 9.01
C SER A 435 -0.41 30.16 9.40
N ALA A 436 0.40 31.23 9.31
CA ALA A 436 -0.07 32.59 9.56
C ALA A 436 -1.19 33.01 8.59
N ALA A 437 -1.03 32.73 7.30
CA ALA A 437 -2.05 33.01 6.30
C ALA A 437 -3.33 32.16 6.48
N MET A 438 -3.22 30.94 7.01
CA MET A 438 -4.39 30.14 7.41
C MET A 438 -5.11 30.77 8.61
N ALA A 439 -4.39 31.14 9.68
CA ALA A 439 -4.98 31.75 10.86
C ALA A 439 -5.69 33.09 10.56
N GLU A 440 -5.17 33.89 9.62
CA GLU A 440 -5.85 35.09 9.14
C GLU A 440 -7.18 34.78 8.43
N ARG A 441 -7.21 33.74 7.58
CA ARG A 441 -8.43 33.28 6.91
C ARG A 441 -9.45 32.72 7.90
N ASP A 442 -9.00 31.92 8.86
CA ASP A 442 -9.85 31.32 9.89
C ASP A 442 -10.53 32.42 10.74
N ARG A 443 -9.78 33.45 11.14
CA ARG A 443 -10.33 34.62 11.85
C ARG A 443 -11.35 35.39 11.01
N ALA A 444 -11.03 35.67 9.75
CA ALA A 444 -11.95 36.37 8.85
C ALA A 444 -13.26 35.60 8.62
N ALA A 445 -13.19 34.26 8.54
CA ALA A 445 -14.36 33.40 8.43
C ALA A 445 -15.21 33.40 9.71
N ALA A 446 -14.57 33.38 10.89
CA ALA A 446 -15.27 33.45 12.17
C ALA A 446 -16.00 34.79 12.37
N ASP A 447 -15.37 35.91 12.02
CA ASP A 447 -15.96 37.24 12.09
C ASP A 447 -17.18 37.36 11.16
N ALA A 448 -17.08 36.81 9.94
CA ALA A 448 -18.19 36.80 8.97
C ALA A 448 -19.38 35.95 9.45
N ALA A 449 -19.12 34.80 10.07
CA ALA A 449 -20.16 33.94 10.64
C ALA A 449 -20.85 34.57 11.87
N GLY A 450 -20.08 35.27 12.71
CA GLY A 450 -20.62 36.02 13.86
C GLY A 450 -21.56 37.15 13.42
N ASN A 451 -21.17 37.93 12.41
CA ASN A 451 -22.00 39.01 11.87
C ASN A 451 -23.30 38.49 11.22
N ALA A 452 -23.25 37.33 10.55
CA ALA A 452 -24.45 36.72 9.94
C ALA A 452 -25.44 36.15 10.97
N ALA A 453 -24.96 35.80 12.18
CA ALA A 453 -25.80 35.31 13.27
C ALA A 453 -26.47 36.43 14.08
N ASP A 454 -25.89 37.64 14.10
CA ASP A 454 -26.48 38.83 14.74
C ASP A 454 -27.51 39.57 13.85
N GLU A 455 -27.53 39.29 12.54
CA GLU A 455 -28.46 39.90 11.57
C GLU A 455 -29.72 39.05 11.26
N GLY A 456 -29.84 37.84 11.82
CA GLY A 456 -30.98 36.92 11.63
C GLY A 456 -31.79 36.70 12.90
#